data_AF-A0AAW5Z5C7-F1
#
_entry.id   AF-A0AAW5Z5C7-F1
#
_cell.length_a   1.000
_cell.length_b   1.000
_cell.length_c   1.000
_cell.angle_alpha   90.00
_cell.angle_beta   90.00
_cell.angle_gamma   90.00
#
_symmetry.space_group_name_H-M   'P 1'
#
loop_
_entity.id
_entity.type
_entity.pdbx_description
1 polymer ?
#
loop_
_entity_poly.entity_id
_entity_poly.type
_entity_poly.pdbx_seq_one_letter_code
_entity_poly.pdbx_strand_id
1 'polypeptide(L)'
;RNAVNVVFNGGDRFYCRHRQYLAYYQTPKEFPGWLRDLQRQYDFDTILCFGDCRPLHKEAKRWAKSKGIRFLAFEEGYLRPQFITVEEGGVNAYSSLPRDPDFYRKLPDMPAPHVENLKPSTMKRIGHAMWYYL
;
A
#
# COMPACT_ATOMS: atom_id res chain seq x y z
N ARG A 1 10.88 14.29 -4.21
CA ARG A 1 10.68 13.01 -4.95
C ARG A 1 9.26 13.03 -5.49
N ASN A 2 9.09 12.80 -6.79
CA ASN A 2 7.77 12.81 -7.44
C ASN A 2 7.17 11.40 -7.37
N ALA A 3 5.84 11.30 -7.26
CA ALA A 3 5.11 10.04 -7.29
C ALA A 3 4.07 10.10 -8.41
N VAL A 4 3.95 9.01 -9.17
CA VAL A 4 2.94 8.84 -10.22
C VAL A 4 1.98 7.76 -9.76
N ASN A 5 0.69 8.07 -9.74
CA ASN A 5 -0.34 7.11 -9.33
C ASN A 5 -0.69 6.19 -10.50
N VAL A 6 -0.87 4.90 -10.22
CA VAL A 6 -1.46 3.96 -11.16
C VAL A 6 -2.86 3.61 -10.68
N VAL A 7 -3.85 3.71 -11.56
CA VAL A 7 -5.26 3.44 -11.25
C VAL A 7 -5.73 2.21 -11.99
N PHE A 8 -6.47 1.35 -11.29
CA PHE A 8 -6.98 0.09 -11.83
C PHE A 8 -8.50 0.08 -11.97
N ASN A 9 -9.19 0.98 -11.25
CA ASN A 9 -10.64 1.09 -11.24
C ASN A 9 -11.11 2.56 -11.05
N GLY A 10 -12.42 2.78 -11.16
CA GLY A 10 -13.02 4.11 -11.00
C GLY A 10 -12.85 4.72 -9.61
N GLY A 11 -12.83 3.90 -8.56
CA GLY A 11 -12.53 4.33 -7.20
C GLY A 11 -11.12 4.88 -7.08
N ASP A 12 -10.11 4.16 -7.58
CA ASP A 12 -8.72 4.63 -7.58
C ASP A 12 -8.59 5.98 -8.29
N ARG A 13 -9.28 6.14 -9.43
CA ARG A 13 -9.34 7.41 -10.18
C ARG A 13 -9.98 8.52 -9.35
N PHE A 14 -11.10 8.25 -8.66
CA PHE A 14 -11.77 9.21 -7.80
C PHE A 14 -10.84 9.68 -6.65
N TYR A 15 -10.19 8.74 -5.97
CA TYR A 15 -9.29 9.04 -4.85
C TYR A 15 -7.97 9.71 -5.28
N CYS A 16 -7.59 9.63 -6.56
CA CYS A 16 -6.48 10.41 -7.12
C CYS A 16 -6.76 11.93 -7.19
N ARG A 17 -8.03 12.36 -7.08
CA ARG A 17 -8.46 13.77 -7.15
C ARG A 17 -7.91 14.45 -8.41
N HIS A 18 -7.13 15.53 -8.26
CA HIS A 18 -6.55 16.31 -9.37
C HIS A 18 -5.11 15.90 -9.71
N ARG A 19 -4.59 14.81 -9.14
CA ARG A 19 -3.22 14.35 -9.42
C ARG A 19 -3.15 13.66 -10.77
N GLN A 20 -2.01 13.79 -11.44
CA GLN A 20 -1.73 12.97 -12.62
C GLN A 20 -1.72 11.48 -12.24
N TYR A 21 -2.28 10.66 -13.11
CA TYR A 21 -2.36 9.22 -12.93
C TYR A 21 -2.20 8.51 -14.27
N LEU A 22 -1.80 7.25 -14.19
CA LEU A 22 -1.71 6.34 -15.31
C LEU A 22 -2.76 5.25 -15.12
N ALA A 23 -3.59 5.04 -16.12
CA ALA A 23 -4.61 4.01 -16.05
C ALA A 23 -4.09 2.69 -16.61
N TYR A 24 -4.33 1.61 -15.87
CA TYR A 24 -3.99 0.26 -16.29
C TYR A 24 -5.26 -0.60 -16.32
N TYR A 25 -5.60 -1.11 -17.51
CA TYR A 25 -6.85 -1.84 -17.76
C TYR A 25 -6.63 -3.26 -18.29
N GLN A 26 -5.37 -3.68 -18.46
CA GLN A 26 -5.01 -5.00 -18.98
C GLN A 26 -4.97 -6.05 -17.86
N THR A 27 -4.63 -7.29 -18.21
CA THR A 27 -4.65 -8.41 -17.28
C THR A 27 -3.45 -8.42 -16.33
N PRO A 28 -3.55 -8.97 -15.11
CA PRO A 28 -2.39 -9.09 -14.22
C PRO A 28 -1.15 -9.74 -14.87
N LYS A 29 -1.34 -10.68 -15.80
CA LYS A 29 -0.25 -11.33 -16.54
C LYS A 29 0.55 -10.36 -17.41
N GLU A 30 -0.09 -9.34 -17.96
CA GLU A 30 0.53 -8.33 -18.83
C GLU A 30 1.20 -7.21 -18.01
N PHE A 31 0.87 -7.11 -16.71
CA PHE A 31 1.29 -6.01 -15.86
C PHE A 31 2.82 -5.88 -15.72
N PRO A 32 3.61 -6.96 -15.57
CA PRO A 32 5.07 -6.86 -15.56
C PRO A 32 5.67 -6.28 -16.85
N GLY A 33 5.05 -6.58 -18.00
CA GLY A 33 5.47 -6.01 -19.29
C GLY A 33 5.23 -4.50 -19.32
N TRP A 34 4.04 -4.09 -18.87
CA TRP A 34 3.69 -2.69 -18.74
C TRP A 34 4.60 -1.94 -17.75
N LEU A 35 4.91 -2.52 -16.58
CA LEU A 35 5.84 -1.94 -15.60
C LEU A 35 7.25 -1.76 -16.16
N ARG A 36 7.74 -2.71 -16.96
CA ARG A 36 9.03 -2.58 -17.66
C ARG A 36 9.03 -1.41 -18.62
N ASP A 37 7.99 -1.27 -19.43
CA ASP A 37 7.90 -0.20 -20.42
C ASP A 37 7.68 1.16 -19.73
N LEU A 38 6.99 1.15 -18.59
CA LEU A 38 6.83 2.32 -17.73
C LEU A 38 8.14 2.75 -17.08
N GLN A 39 8.96 1.83 -16.57
CA GLN A 39 10.24 2.15 -15.94
C GLN A 39 11.21 2.82 -16.93
N ARG A 40 11.10 2.51 -18.22
CA ARG A 40 11.88 3.19 -19.27
C ARG A 40 11.46 4.65 -19.47
N GLN A 41 10.20 4.98 -19.20
CA GLN A 41 9.64 6.33 -19.32
C GLN A 41 9.80 7.12 -18.02
N TYR A 42 9.65 6.43 -16.88
CA TYR A 42 9.75 6.96 -15.54
C TYR A 42 10.81 6.15 -14.79
N ASP A 43 11.98 6.72 -14.56
CA ASP A 43 13.05 6.07 -13.81
C ASP A 43 12.71 6.03 -12.30
N PHE A 44 11.86 5.07 -11.92
CA PHE A 44 11.43 4.87 -10.54
C PHE A 44 12.20 3.73 -9.85
N ASP A 45 12.52 3.94 -8.57
CA ASP A 45 13.27 3.01 -7.72
C ASP A 45 12.38 2.25 -6.73
N THR A 46 11.11 2.66 -6.61
CA THR A 46 10.19 2.20 -5.56
C THR A 46 8.76 2.09 -6.10
N ILE A 47 8.09 0.99 -5.79
CA ILE A 47 6.65 0.79 -5.95
C ILE A 47 6.00 0.83 -4.58
N LEU A 48 4.92 1.60 -4.45
CA LEU A 48 4.07 1.63 -3.25
C LEU A 48 2.68 1.11 -3.59
N CYS A 49 2.10 0.28 -2.71
CA CYS A 49 0.72 -0.18 -2.87
C CYS A 49 0.01 -0.29 -1.52
N PHE A 50 -1.32 -0.26 -1.52
CA PHE A 50 -2.13 -0.55 -0.33
C PHE A 50 -2.64 -1.99 -0.38
N GLY A 51 -2.19 -2.81 0.57
CA GLY A 51 -2.27 -4.26 0.58
C GLY A 51 -1.35 -4.90 -0.46
N ASP A 52 -0.81 -6.10 -0.20
CA ASP A 52 0.13 -6.78 -1.11
C ASP A 52 -0.46 -8.04 -1.77
N CYS A 53 -1.70 -8.40 -1.41
CA CYS A 53 -2.31 -9.66 -1.83
C CYS A 53 -3.15 -9.58 -3.11
N ARG A 54 -3.41 -8.38 -3.65
CA ARG A 54 -4.18 -8.19 -4.89
C ARG A 54 -3.39 -8.77 -6.09
N PRO A 55 -4.06 -9.33 -7.12
CA PRO A 55 -3.36 -9.93 -8.26
C PRO A 55 -2.30 -9.03 -8.89
N LEU A 56 -2.64 -7.76 -9.16
CA LEU A 56 -1.70 -6.79 -9.73
C LEU A 56 -0.52 -6.48 -8.80
N HIS A 57 -0.77 -6.38 -7.49
CA HIS A 57 0.29 -6.12 -6.51
C HIS A 57 1.24 -7.31 -6.36
N LYS A 58 0.73 -8.55 -6.48
CA LYS A 58 1.56 -9.76 -6.51
C LYS A 58 2.50 -9.77 -7.71
N GLU A 59 1.99 -9.44 -8.90
CA GLU A 59 2.83 -9.38 -10.11
C GLU A 59 3.83 -8.22 -10.04
N ALA A 60 3.42 -7.05 -9.54
CA ALA A 60 4.33 -5.93 -9.30
C ALA A 60 5.46 -6.30 -8.32
N LYS A 61 5.13 -6.96 -7.21
CA LYS A 61 6.11 -7.42 -6.21
C LYS A 61 7.14 -8.38 -6.82
N ARG A 62 6.68 -9.37 -7.60
CA ARG A 62 7.58 -10.32 -8.28
C ARG A 62 8.49 -9.62 -9.29
N TRP A 63 7.91 -8.75 -10.11
CA TRP A 63 8.65 -7.98 -11.11
C TRP A 63 9.68 -7.06 -10.43
N ALA A 64 9.28 -6.30 -9.42
CA ALA A 64 10.14 -5.39 -8.67
C ALA A 64 11.34 -6.13 -8.06
N LYS A 65 11.09 -7.28 -7.42
CA LYS A 65 12.14 -8.14 -6.87
C LYS A 65 13.17 -8.56 -7.93
N SER A 66 12.73 -8.92 -9.14
CA SER A 66 13.64 -9.29 -10.24
C SER A 66 14.46 -8.13 -10.81
N LYS A 67 14.07 -6.89 -10.50
CA LYS A 67 14.73 -5.66 -10.97
C LYS A 67 15.50 -4.93 -9.87
N GLY A 68 15.48 -5.43 -8.63
CA GLY A 68 16.06 -4.71 -7.49
C GLY A 68 15.32 -3.42 -7.14
N ILE A 69 14.06 -3.29 -7.56
CA ILE A 69 13.19 -2.15 -7.24
C ILE A 69 12.54 -2.42 -5.89
N ARG A 70 12.49 -1.41 -5.04
CA ARG A 70 11.88 -1.52 -3.71
C ARG A 70 10.37 -1.68 -3.84
N PHE A 71 9.79 -2.55 -3.03
CA PHE A 71 8.34 -2.76 -2.98
C PHE A 71 7.85 -2.50 -1.57
N LEU A 72 7.08 -1.43 -1.39
CA LEU A 72 6.52 -1.02 -0.10
C LEU A 72 5.02 -1.28 -0.10
N ALA A 73 4.53 -1.98 0.92
CA ALA A 73 3.11 -2.22 1.11
C ALA A 73 2.61 -1.46 2.33
N PHE A 74 1.52 -0.74 2.15
CA PHE A 74 0.73 -0.17 3.24
C PHE A 74 -0.36 -1.16 3.69
N GLU A 75 -0.72 -1.09 4.96
CA GLU A 75 -1.90 -1.73 5.53
C GLU A 75 -2.48 -0.87 6.66
N GLU A 76 -3.75 -1.07 6.99
CA GLU A 76 -4.32 -0.76 8.29
C GLU A 76 -3.39 -1.28 9.40
N GLY A 77 -3.05 -0.41 10.35
CA GLY A 77 -2.04 -0.69 11.35
C GLY A 77 -2.33 -1.92 12.19
N TYR A 78 -1.26 -2.54 12.69
CA TYR A 78 -1.36 -3.65 13.65
C TYR A 78 -2.12 -3.25 14.92
N LEU A 79 -1.97 -2.00 15.34
CA LEU A 79 -2.71 -1.37 16.42
C LEU A 79 -3.71 -0.38 15.82
N ARG A 80 -4.99 -0.62 16.05
CA ARG A 80 -6.08 0.20 15.52
C ARG A 80 -6.73 1.03 16.64
N PRO A 81 -7.35 2.18 16.31
CA PRO A 81 -7.54 2.75 14.95
C PRO A 81 -6.46 3.75 14.46
N GLN A 82 -5.40 4.03 15.21
CA GLN A 82 -4.58 5.23 14.97
C GLN A 82 -3.36 5.05 14.07
N PHE A 83 -3.06 3.82 13.65
CA PHE A 83 -1.83 3.54 12.91
C PHE A 83 -2.11 2.98 11.51
N ILE A 84 -1.17 3.25 10.62
CA ILE A 84 -1.03 2.62 9.30
C ILE A 84 0.36 1.99 9.29
N THR A 85 0.43 0.72 8.89
CA THR A 85 1.72 0.02 8.75
C THR A 85 2.26 0.28 7.34
N VAL A 86 3.58 0.49 7.23
CA VAL A 86 4.30 0.46 5.96
C VAL A 86 5.52 -0.44 6.10
N GLU A 87 5.65 -1.42 5.21
CA GLU A 87 6.76 -2.37 5.25
C GLU A 87 7.30 -2.67 3.85
N GLU A 88 8.60 -2.94 3.81
CA GLU A 88 9.29 -3.38 2.62
C GLU A 88 9.14 -4.89 2.43
N GLY A 89 8.80 -5.29 1.21
CA GLY A 89 8.66 -6.70 0.84
C GLY A 89 7.34 -7.35 1.24
N GLY A 90 6.46 -6.70 2.01
CA GLY A 90 5.13 -7.20 2.35
C GLY A 90 4.70 -6.84 3.77
N VAL A 91 3.41 -7.02 4.06
CA VAL A 91 2.78 -6.70 5.35
C VAL A 91 2.05 -7.93 5.91
N ASN A 92 1.67 -7.90 7.19
CA ASN A 92 0.95 -8.99 7.86
C ASN A 92 1.73 -10.31 7.77
N ALA A 93 1.14 -11.36 7.17
CA ALA A 93 1.78 -12.67 7.02
C ALA A 93 3.09 -12.63 6.21
N TYR A 94 3.26 -11.61 5.37
CA TYR A 94 4.46 -11.35 4.58
C TYR A 94 5.41 -10.32 5.20
N SER A 95 5.13 -9.86 6.42
CA SER A 95 6.01 -8.97 7.18
C SER A 95 7.36 -9.64 7.43
N SER A 96 8.40 -8.82 7.43
CA SER A 96 9.77 -9.23 7.79
C SER A 96 10.04 -9.17 9.29
N LEU A 97 9.05 -8.73 10.09
CA LEU A 97 9.17 -8.63 11.53
C LEU A 97 9.43 -10.03 12.15
N PRO A 98 10.25 -10.10 13.22
CA PRO A 98 10.51 -11.36 13.92
C PRO A 98 9.21 -12.01 14.38
N ARG A 99 9.09 -13.32 14.17
CA ARG A 99 7.92 -14.10 14.60
C ARG A 99 8.05 -14.66 16.01
N ASP A 100 9.27 -14.71 16.51
CA ASP A 100 9.58 -15.20 17.85
C ASP A 100 9.13 -14.15 18.88
N PRO A 101 8.19 -14.46 19.79
CA PRO A 101 7.78 -13.53 20.83
C PRO A 101 8.94 -13.18 21.80
N ASP A 102 9.92 -14.05 21.98
CA ASP A 102 11.06 -13.79 22.87
C ASP A 102 11.98 -12.71 22.33
N PHE A 103 11.99 -12.47 21.02
CA PHE A 103 12.66 -11.31 20.44
C PHE A 103 12.13 -10.02 21.05
N TYR A 104 10.81 -9.85 21.11
CA TYR A 104 10.18 -8.63 21.60
C TYR A 104 10.27 -8.46 23.11
N ARG A 105 10.21 -9.57 23.87
CA ARG A 105 10.36 -9.53 25.34
C ARG A 105 11.74 -9.09 25.80
N LYS A 106 12.76 -9.25 24.95
CA LYS A 106 14.15 -8.84 25.23
C LYS A 106 14.43 -7.40 24.80
N LEU A 107 13.51 -6.74 24.10
CA LEU A 107 13.67 -5.34 23.74
C LEU A 107 13.60 -4.47 25.00
N PRO A 108 14.35 -3.36 25.05
CA PRO A 108 14.23 -2.41 26.16
C PRO A 108 12.83 -1.79 26.17
N ASP A 109 12.35 -1.44 27.36
CA ASP A 109 11.13 -0.67 27.50
C ASP A 109 11.25 0.64 26.72
N MET A 110 10.27 0.89 25.86
CA MET A 110 10.16 2.12 25.08
C MET A 110 8.95 2.90 25.56
N PRO A 111 9.05 4.25 25.68
CA PRO A 111 7.89 5.06 25.99
C PRO A 111 6.83 4.87 24.90
N ALA A 112 5.57 4.72 25.31
CA ALA A 112 4.47 4.64 24.37
C ALA A 112 4.44 5.93 23.52
N PRO A 113 4.34 5.82 22.18
CA PRO A 113 4.23 7.00 21.34
C PRO A 113 2.98 7.78 21.74
N HIS A 114 3.04 9.11 21.64
CA HIS A 114 1.85 9.92 21.82
C HIS A 114 0.88 9.64 20.67
N VAL A 115 -0.35 9.24 21.01
CA VAL A 115 -1.38 8.91 20.05
C VAL A 115 -2.50 9.94 20.12
N GLU A 116 -2.73 10.63 19.01
CA GLU A 116 -3.90 11.48 18.87
C GLU A 116 -5.16 10.62 18.73
N ASN A 117 -6.14 10.86 19.61
CA ASN A 117 -7.41 10.13 19.56
C ASN A 117 -8.26 10.62 18.38
N LEU A 118 -8.27 9.82 17.31
CA LEU A 118 -9.19 10.01 16.20
C LEU A 118 -10.62 9.66 16.65
N LYS A 119 -11.52 10.66 16.68
CA LYS A 119 -12.95 10.42 16.91
C LYS A 119 -13.61 9.95 15.60
N PRO A 120 -14.13 8.71 15.52
CA PRO A 120 -14.87 8.29 14.34
C PRO A 120 -16.17 9.11 14.23
N SER A 121 -16.54 9.52 13.01
CA SER A 121 -17.82 10.16 12.75
C SER A 121 -18.75 9.17 12.07
N THR A 122 -19.72 8.64 12.82
CA THR A 122 -20.72 7.69 12.31
C THR A 122 -21.50 8.27 11.13
N MET A 123 -21.91 9.55 11.21
CA MET A 123 -22.64 10.20 10.13
C MET A 123 -21.80 10.36 8.85
N LYS A 124 -20.52 10.73 8.97
CA LYS A 124 -19.62 10.77 7.79
C LYS A 124 -19.43 9.38 7.18
N ARG A 125 -19.32 8.34 8.02
CA ARG A 125 -19.22 6.94 7.55
C ARG A 125 -20.48 6.50 6.82
N ILE A 126 -21.67 6.78 7.36
CA ILE A 126 -22.95 6.47 6.70
C ILE A 126 -23.03 7.21 5.37
N GLY A 127 -22.81 8.52 5.35
CA GLY A 127 -22.87 9.32 4.12
C GLY A 127 -21.89 8.82 3.05
N HIS A 128 -20.66 8.48 3.44
CA HIS A 128 -19.68 7.91 2.52
C HIS A 128 -20.09 6.52 2.01
N ALA A 129 -20.59 5.64 2.88
CA ALA A 129 -21.03 4.31 2.49
C ALA A 129 -22.22 4.39 1.52
N MET A 130 -23.21 5.25 1.80
CA MET A 130 -24.32 5.50 0.88
C MET A 130 -23.81 5.99 -0.46
N TRP A 131 -22.98 7.04 -0.48
CA TRP A 131 -22.47 7.61 -1.72
C TRP A 131 -21.57 6.65 -2.54
N TYR A 132 -20.83 5.76 -1.88
CA TYR A 132 -19.88 4.88 -2.55
C TYR A 132 -20.50 3.55 -3.02
N TYR A 133 -21.52 3.04 -2.31
CA TYR A 133 -22.12 1.73 -2.59
C TYR A 133 -23.54 1.78 -3.17
N LEU A 134 -24.26 2.89 -3.05
CA LEU A 134 -25.59 3.11 -3.63
C LEU A 134 -25.51 4.07 -4.81
#